data_AF-A0AAE3GJQ9-F1
#
_entry.id   AF-A0AAE3GJQ9-F1
#
_cell.length_a   1.000
_cell.length_b   1.000
_cell.length_c   1.000
_cell.angle_alpha   90.00
_cell.angle_beta   90.00
_cell.angle_gamma   90.00
#
_symmetry.space_group_name_H-M   'P 1'
#
loop_
_entity.id
_entity.type
_entity.pdbx_description
1 polymer ?
#
loop_
_entity_poly.entity_id
_entity_poly.type
_entity_poly.pdbx_seq_one_letter_code
_entity_poly.pdbx_strand_id
1 'polypeptide(L)'
;MAPAIQTSGAEAEKSPELAKIAFSHKYMPDLSVFPNFRRTRALGQGWAGGVASARGVAGAYAAALGVLDDGPAPLHADTVETFTRIRSEGIDLVSGVESRFALGFEVFDARYPCLGPEAFGHGGTAGASAFASPRLTRRHWRRTAGAAAHHRSTSQSWMAPEVTSRCSSIML
;
A
#
# COMPACT_ATOMS: atom_id res chain seq x y z
N MET A 1 -18.84 -1.34 26.09
CA MET A 1 -19.74 -1.77 25.00
C MET A 1 -19.44 -0.86 23.81
N ALA A 2 -18.44 -1.21 23.00
CA ALA A 2 -18.13 -0.47 21.78
C ALA A 2 -19.24 -0.73 20.75
N PRO A 3 -19.71 0.28 20.00
CA PRO A 3 -20.74 0.04 19.01
C PRO A 3 -20.20 -0.88 17.91
N ALA A 4 -21.04 -1.80 17.46
CA ALA A 4 -20.75 -2.63 16.31
C ALA A 4 -20.49 -1.71 15.11
N ILE A 5 -19.34 -1.87 14.47
CA ILE A 5 -19.08 -1.27 13.15
C ILE A 5 -20.13 -1.86 12.22
N GLN A 6 -21.10 -1.04 11.82
CA GLN A 6 -22.00 -1.41 10.74
C GLN A 6 -21.17 -1.48 9.47
N THR A 7 -20.85 -2.70 9.03
CA THR A 7 -20.47 -2.96 7.66
C THR A 7 -21.70 -2.70 6.80
N SER A 8 -21.93 -1.44 6.39
CA SER A 8 -22.88 -1.20 5.30
C SER A 8 -22.23 -1.75 4.04
N GLY A 9 -22.54 -3.01 3.75
CA GLY A 9 -22.24 -3.69 2.50
C GLY A 9 -23.03 -3.08 1.35
N ALA A 10 -22.82 -1.79 1.08
CA ALA A 10 -23.20 -1.18 -0.16
C ALA A 10 -22.07 -1.49 -1.16
N GLU A 11 -22.13 -2.67 -1.78
CA GLU A 11 -21.41 -2.90 -3.03
C GLU A 11 -22.02 -1.92 -4.04
N ALA A 12 -21.36 -0.79 -4.28
CA ALA A 12 -21.77 0.03 -5.42
C ALA A 12 -21.53 -0.79 -6.68
N GLU A 13 -22.51 -0.78 -7.59
CA GLU A 13 -22.42 -1.50 -8.84
C GLU A 13 -21.13 -1.10 -9.57
N LYS A 14 -20.20 -2.06 -9.70
CA LYS A 14 -18.94 -1.87 -10.43
C LYS A 14 -19.28 -1.33 -11.80
N SER A 15 -18.78 -0.15 -12.16
CA SER A 15 -19.02 0.37 -13.50
C SER A 15 -18.24 -0.49 -14.51
N PRO A 16 -18.91 -1.32 -15.33
CA PRO A 16 -18.21 -2.21 -16.24
C PRO A 16 -17.43 -1.41 -17.30
N GLU A 17 -17.86 -0.19 -17.60
CA GLU A 17 -17.16 0.72 -18.52
C GLU A 17 -15.88 1.30 -17.91
N LEU A 18 -15.89 1.72 -16.64
CA LEU A 18 -14.68 2.21 -15.98
C LEU A 18 -13.64 1.11 -15.81
N ALA A 19 -14.06 -0.10 -15.46
CA ALA A 19 -13.16 -1.25 -15.37
C ALA A 19 -12.54 -1.57 -16.75
N LYS A 20 -13.33 -1.53 -17.83
CA LYS A 20 -12.81 -1.72 -19.20
C LYS A 20 -11.77 -0.68 -19.59
N ILE A 21 -11.90 0.56 -19.12
CA ILE A 21 -10.93 1.64 -19.37
C ILE A 21 -9.67 1.42 -18.51
N ALA A 22 -9.84 1.24 -17.20
CA ALA A 22 -8.74 1.15 -16.24
C ALA A 22 -7.83 -0.08 -16.45
N PHE A 23 -8.40 -1.19 -16.94
CA PHE A 23 -7.66 -2.41 -17.24
C PHE A 23 -7.51 -2.65 -18.76
N SER A 24 -7.63 -1.60 -19.57
CA SER A 24 -7.59 -1.71 -21.03
C SER A 24 -6.18 -1.92 -21.56
N HIS A 25 -5.95 -3.03 -22.27
CA HIS A 25 -4.72 -3.24 -23.04
C HIS A 25 -4.66 -2.39 -24.33
N LYS A 26 -5.73 -1.67 -24.67
CA LYS A 26 -5.76 -0.75 -25.81
C LYS A 26 -4.95 0.52 -25.55
N TYR A 27 -4.93 0.99 -24.31
CA TYR A 27 -4.30 2.25 -23.92
C TYR A 27 -3.19 2.06 -22.88
N MET A 28 -3.15 0.90 -22.23
CA MET A 28 -2.12 0.55 -21.26
C MET A 28 -1.36 -0.69 -21.72
N PRO A 29 -0.05 -0.77 -21.46
CA PRO A 29 0.71 -1.96 -21.76
C PRO A 29 0.29 -3.09 -20.81
N ASP A 30 0.37 -4.33 -21.29
CA ASP A 30 0.15 -5.51 -20.45
C ASP A 30 1.15 -5.52 -19.29
N LEU A 31 0.64 -5.33 -18.06
CA LEU A 31 1.45 -5.21 -16.85
C LEU A 31 2.18 -6.50 -16.46
N SER A 32 1.78 -7.66 -17.01
CA SER A 32 2.49 -8.92 -16.79
C SER A 32 3.85 -8.96 -17.50
N VAL A 33 4.01 -8.20 -18.58
CA VAL A 33 5.24 -8.14 -19.38
C VAL A 33 5.91 -6.76 -19.36
N PHE A 34 5.15 -5.69 -19.12
CA PHE A 34 5.64 -4.31 -19.21
C PHE A 34 6.89 -4.02 -18.35
N PRO A 35 6.98 -4.45 -17.07
CA PRO A 35 8.18 -4.24 -16.25
C PRO A 35 9.42 -5.00 -16.76
N ASN A 36 9.23 -6.01 -17.61
CA ASN A 36 10.31 -6.85 -18.13
C ASN A 36 11.08 -6.21 -19.29
N PHE A 37 10.57 -5.14 -19.91
CA PHE A 37 11.33 -4.39 -20.91
C PHE A 37 12.47 -3.58 -20.28
N ARG A 38 13.68 -3.67 -20.87
CA ARG A 38 14.83 -2.87 -20.43
C ARG A 38 14.53 -1.37 -20.46
N ARG A 39 13.82 -0.91 -21.49
CA ARG A 39 13.45 0.50 -21.64
C ARG A 39 12.53 0.98 -20.52
N THR A 40 11.60 0.16 -20.06
CA THR A 40 10.74 0.47 -18.91
C THR A 40 11.58 0.69 -17.66
N ARG A 41 12.46 -0.26 -17.33
CA ARG A 41 13.35 -0.13 -16.15
C ARG A 41 14.32 1.04 -16.25
N ALA A 42 14.82 1.33 -17.45
CA ALA A 42 15.75 2.43 -17.68
C ALA A 42 15.07 3.81 -17.52
N LEU A 43 13.79 3.93 -17.90
CA LEU A 43 13.03 5.18 -17.78
C LEU A 43 12.36 5.34 -16.42
N GLY A 44 12.03 4.24 -15.73
CA GLY A 44 11.55 4.25 -14.36
C GLY A 44 10.26 5.06 -14.16
N GLN A 45 9.25 4.85 -15.01
CA GLN A 45 7.97 5.58 -14.90
C GLN A 45 7.38 5.40 -13.50
N GLY A 46 6.98 6.51 -12.86
CA GLY A 46 6.60 6.53 -11.44
C GLY A 46 5.42 5.62 -11.06
N TRP A 47 4.62 5.17 -12.02
CA TRP A 47 3.46 4.32 -11.77
C TRP A 47 3.71 2.81 -11.92
N ALA A 48 4.63 2.37 -12.81
CA ALA A 48 4.83 0.93 -13.09
C ALA A 48 6.25 0.51 -13.51
N GLY A 49 7.19 1.45 -13.65
CA GLY A 49 8.56 1.16 -14.11
C GLY A 49 9.59 0.99 -13.00
N GLY A 50 9.21 1.21 -11.74
CA GLY A 50 10.11 1.12 -10.59
C GLY A 50 10.59 -0.31 -10.32
N VAL A 51 11.87 -0.45 -9.97
CA VAL A 51 12.48 -1.72 -9.55
C VAL A 51 13.19 -1.50 -8.23
N ALA A 52 12.82 -2.27 -7.22
CA ALA A 52 13.44 -2.20 -5.91
C ALA A 52 13.38 -3.56 -5.20
N SER A 53 14.29 -3.77 -4.25
CA SER A 53 14.21 -4.90 -3.33
C SER A 53 13.26 -4.57 -2.17
N ALA A 54 12.67 -5.59 -1.55
CA ALA A 54 11.85 -5.46 -0.34
C ALA A 54 12.57 -4.63 0.76
N ARG A 55 13.86 -4.92 0.99
CA ARG A 55 14.71 -4.19 1.94
C ARG A 55 14.87 -2.72 1.56
N GLY A 56 15.09 -2.43 0.27
CA GLY A 56 15.27 -1.06 -0.21
C GLY A 56 14.00 -0.23 -0.03
N VAL A 57 12.84 -0.77 -0.39
CA VAL A 57 11.55 -0.07 -0.23
C VAL A 57 11.22 0.14 1.25
N ALA A 58 11.42 -0.88 2.09
CA ALA A 58 11.29 -0.74 3.54
C ALA A 58 12.22 0.36 4.10
N GLY A 59 13.48 0.41 3.64
CA GLY A 59 14.42 1.47 3.99
C GLY A 59 13.96 2.86 3.57
N ALA A 60 13.37 3.01 2.39
CA ALA A 60 12.83 4.29 1.91
C ALA A 60 11.66 4.79 2.78
N TYR A 61 10.72 3.92 3.13
CA TYR A 61 9.63 4.23 4.06
C TYR A 61 10.15 4.55 5.48
N ALA A 62 11.17 3.83 5.94
CA ALA A 62 11.85 4.10 7.21
C ALA A 62 12.51 5.49 7.21
N ALA A 63 13.17 5.84 6.12
CA ALA A 63 13.79 7.15 5.94
C ALA A 63 12.72 8.24 5.99
N ALA A 64 11.61 8.07 5.26
CA ALA A 64 10.50 9.03 5.23
C ALA A 64 9.90 9.33 6.61
N LEU A 65 9.83 8.32 7.49
CA LEU A 65 9.40 8.49 8.88
C LEU A 65 10.50 9.01 9.83
N GLY A 66 11.73 9.20 9.36
CA GLY A 66 12.85 9.62 10.20
C GLY A 66 13.25 8.58 11.25
N VAL A 67 13.03 7.28 10.96
CA VAL A 67 13.33 6.19 11.90
C VAL A 67 14.67 5.51 11.65
N LEU A 68 15.42 5.95 10.64
CA LEU A 68 16.81 5.56 10.41
C LEU A 68 17.76 6.38 11.31
N ASP A 69 18.87 5.77 11.70
CA ASP A 69 19.87 6.41 12.57
C ASP A 69 20.92 7.20 11.76
N ASP A 70 20.89 7.08 10.42
CA ASP A 70 21.99 7.44 9.52
C ASP A 70 21.83 8.83 8.88
N GLY A 71 20.89 9.66 9.36
CA GLY A 71 20.69 11.01 8.84
C GLY A 71 19.33 11.64 9.20
N PRO A 72 19.14 12.93 8.86
CA PRO A 72 17.86 13.61 9.05
C PRO A 72 16.78 13.00 8.14
N ALA A 73 15.52 13.05 8.60
CA ALA A 73 14.39 12.65 7.77
C ALA A 73 14.29 13.54 6.52
N PRO A 74 13.98 12.97 5.34
CA PRO A 74 13.78 13.76 4.12
C PRO A 74 12.46 14.54 4.12
N LEU A 75 11.54 14.23 5.04
CA LEU A 75 10.23 14.88 5.19
C LEU A 75 10.10 15.45 6.59
N HIS A 76 9.50 16.64 6.70
CA HIS A 76 9.07 17.17 7.99
C HIS A 76 7.87 16.36 8.53
N ALA A 77 7.73 16.33 9.85
CA ALA A 77 6.62 15.62 10.50
C ALA A 77 5.25 16.08 9.97
N ASP A 78 5.05 17.39 9.80
CA ASP A 78 3.81 17.96 9.26
C ASP A 78 3.54 17.54 7.80
N THR A 79 4.61 17.27 7.02
CA THR A 79 4.48 16.72 5.66
C THR A 79 3.99 15.28 5.71
N VAL A 80 4.52 14.48 6.65
CA VAL A 80 4.05 13.11 6.87
C VAL A 80 2.58 13.12 7.27
N GLU A 81 2.18 13.98 8.22
CA GLU A 81 0.76 14.14 8.61
C GLU A 81 -0.13 14.53 7.41
N THR A 82 0.37 15.42 6.55
CA THR A 82 -0.35 15.81 5.33
C THR A 82 -0.55 14.65 4.37
N PHE A 83 0.44 13.75 4.25
CA PHE A 83 0.43 12.59 3.37
C PHE A 83 -0.42 11.44 3.92
N THR A 84 -0.57 11.33 5.23
CA THR A 84 -1.33 10.24 5.89
C THR A 84 -2.79 10.60 6.12
N ARG A 85 -3.17 11.89 6.06
CA ARG A 85 -4.57 12.31 6.18
C ARG A 85 -5.41 11.76 5.03
N ILE A 86 -6.51 11.09 5.37
CA ILE A 86 -7.50 10.59 4.40
C ILE A 86 -8.02 11.75 3.55
N ARG A 87 -7.98 11.57 2.23
CA ARG A 87 -8.46 12.53 1.23
C ARG A 87 -9.68 12.03 0.46
N SER A 88 -9.81 10.71 0.34
CA SER A 88 -10.96 10.07 -0.29
C SER A 88 -11.26 8.75 0.41
N GLU A 89 -12.53 8.51 0.68
CA GLU A 89 -13.04 7.27 1.27
C GLU A 89 -14.38 6.91 0.66
N GLY A 90 -14.64 5.61 0.49
CA GLY A 90 -15.89 5.09 -0.04
C GLY A 90 -15.67 3.96 -1.02
N ILE A 91 -16.69 3.63 -1.80
CA ILE A 91 -16.58 2.60 -2.83
C ILE A 91 -15.83 3.14 -4.03
N ASP A 92 -14.70 2.51 -4.37
CA ASP A 92 -13.99 2.80 -5.61
C ASP A 92 -14.85 2.37 -6.81
N LEU A 93 -15.14 3.30 -7.71
CA LEU A 93 -16.00 3.08 -8.86
C LEU A 93 -15.40 2.10 -9.90
N VAL A 94 -14.08 1.93 -9.91
CA VAL A 94 -13.36 1.02 -10.80
C VAL A 94 -13.39 -0.40 -10.24
N SER A 95 -13.00 -0.58 -8.97
CA SER A 95 -12.91 -1.91 -8.36
C SER A 95 -14.22 -2.40 -7.72
N GLY A 96 -15.12 -1.49 -7.35
CA GLY A 96 -16.31 -1.72 -6.54
C GLY A 96 -16.03 -2.06 -5.08
N VAL A 97 -14.80 -1.85 -4.61
CA VAL A 97 -14.37 -2.20 -3.24
C VAL A 97 -14.27 -0.93 -2.40
N GLU A 98 -14.67 -1.03 -1.13
CA GLU A 98 -14.43 0.03 -0.15
C GLU A 98 -12.92 0.33 -0.05
N SER A 99 -12.56 1.55 -0.39
CA SER A 99 -11.18 1.99 -0.53
C SER A 99 -10.99 3.33 0.17
N ARG A 100 -9.79 3.52 0.73
CA ARG A 100 -9.38 4.77 1.38
C ARG A 100 -8.03 5.19 0.87
N PHE A 101 -7.95 6.44 0.46
CA PHE A 101 -6.74 7.04 -0.09
C PHE A 101 -6.36 8.29 0.68
N ALA A 102 -5.10 8.35 1.06
CA ALA A 102 -4.45 9.56 1.51
C ALA A 102 -3.79 10.25 0.30
N LEU A 103 -2.90 11.22 0.51
CA LEU A 103 -2.30 11.95 -0.61
C LEU A 103 -1.25 11.08 -1.34
N GLY A 104 -1.68 10.40 -2.41
CA GLY A 104 -0.83 9.55 -3.25
C GLY A 104 -0.59 8.14 -2.71
N PHE A 105 -1.27 7.75 -1.62
CA PHE A 105 -1.09 6.47 -0.96
C PHE A 105 -2.42 5.78 -0.65
N GLU A 106 -2.42 4.46 -0.72
CA GLU A 106 -3.45 3.59 -0.16
C GLU A 106 -3.33 3.55 1.37
N VAL A 107 -4.48 3.47 2.06
CA VAL A 107 -4.54 3.26 3.52
C VAL A 107 -4.79 1.78 3.82
N PHE A 108 -3.96 1.20 4.68
CA PHE A 108 -3.89 -0.25 4.88
C PHE A 108 -4.52 -0.78 6.17
N ASP A 109 -5.01 0.09 7.04
CA ASP A 109 -5.56 -0.25 8.37
C ASP A 109 -6.79 -1.17 8.32
N ALA A 110 -7.63 -1.11 7.28
CA ALA A 110 -8.72 -2.08 7.11
C ALA A 110 -8.17 -3.51 6.87
N ARG A 111 -7.08 -3.62 6.10
CA ARG A 111 -6.43 -4.90 5.79
C ARG A 111 -5.51 -5.37 6.92
N TYR A 112 -4.88 -4.42 7.62
CA TYR A 112 -3.93 -4.65 8.71
C TYR A 112 -4.23 -3.69 9.87
N PRO A 113 -5.23 -3.99 10.72
CA PRO A 113 -5.65 -3.09 11.80
C PRO A 113 -4.55 -2.69 12.77
N CYS A 114 -3.53 -3.54 12.93
CA CYS A 114 -2.40 -3.26 13.81
C CYS A 114 -1.55 -2.06 13.36
N LEU A 115 -1.60 -1.69 12.07
CA LEU A 115 -0.89 -0.53 11.54
C LEU A 115 -1.55 0.80 11.96
N GLY A 116 -2.84 0.80 12.29
CA GLY A 116 -3.60 2.01 12.62
C GLY A 116 -3.88 2.90 11.39
N PRO A 117 -4.82 3.86 11.54
CA PRO A 117 -5.41 4.61 10.42
C PRO A 117 -4.45 5.55 9.68
N GLU A 118 -3.30 5.87 10.29
CA GLU A 118 -2.25 6.70 9.67
C GLU A 118 -1.30 5.87 8.80
N ALA A 119 -1.54 4.57 8.65
CA ALA A 119 -0.71 3.71 7.83
C ALA A 119 -0.91 4.02 6.34
N PHE A 120 0.19 4.32 5.66
CA PHE A 120 0.19 4.72 4.26
C PHE A 120 1.16 3.86 3.44
N GLY A 121 0.78 3.53 2.22
CA GLY A 121 1.58 2.69 1.35
C GLY A 121 1.02 2.56 -0.05
N HIS A 122 1.45 1.52 -0.77
CA HIS A 122 0.85 1.16 -2.04
C HIS A 122 0.98 -0.35 -2.32
N GLY A 123 -0.09 -0.94 -2.85
CA GLY A 123 -0.11 -2.28 -3.43
C GLY A 123 0.15 -2.26 -4.94
N GLY A 124 1.06 -3.08 -5.41
CA GLY A 124 1.35 -3.30 -6.82
C GLY A 124 0.59 -4.51 -7.38
N THR A 125 0.28 -4.45 -8.68
CA THR A 125 -0.54 -5.46 -9.38
C THR A 125 0.00 -6.88 -9.28
N ALA A 126 1.33 -7.07 -9.18
CA ALA A 126 1.97 -8.38 -9.08
C ALA A 126 2.02 -8.95 -7.64
N GLY A 127 1.38 -8.30 -6.66
CA GLY A 127 1.37 -8.72 -5.26
C GLY A 127 2.49 -8.12 -4.40
N ALA A 128 3.26 -7.18 -4.95
CA ALA A 128 4.21 -6.40 -4.16
C ALA A 128 3.46 -5.35 -3.33
N SER A 129 3.70 -5.24 -2.03
CA SER A 129 3.14 -4.18 -1.21
C SER A 129 4.19 -3.61 -0.25
N ALA A 130 4.14 -2.31 -0.03
CA ALA A 130 4.94 -1.63 0.97
C ALA A 130 4.14 -0.51 1.62
N PHE A 131 4.33 -0.35 2.93
CA PHE A 131 3.61 0.62 3.74
C PHE A 131 4.41 0.98 4.98
N ALA A 132 4.08 2.12 5.59
CA ALA A 132 4.62 2.59 6.85
C ALA A 132 3.49 3.04 7.77
N SER A 133 3.74 3.04 9.09
CA SER A 133 2.83 3.59 10.08
C SER A 133 3.60 4.46 11.07
N PRO A 134 3.25 5.75 11.21
CA PRO A 134 3.84 6.63 12.23
C PRO A 134 3.66 6.10 13.66
N ARG A 135 2.56 5.38 13.93
CA ARG A 135 2.24 4.79 15.23
C ARG A 135 3.24 3.71 15.64
N LEU A 136 3.83 3.01 14.66
CA LEU A 136 4.77 1.92 14.91
C LEU A 136 6.20 2.49 15.01
N THR A 137 6.60 2.88 16.23
CA THR A 137 7.91 3.49 16.56
C THR A 137 9.14 2.71 16.04
N ARG A 138 10.33 3.34 16.02
CA ARG A 138 11.61 2.73 15.54
C ARG A 138 11.87 1.30 16.04
N ARG A 139 11.55 1.04 17.32
CA ARG A 139 11.78 -0.25 18.00
C ARG A 139 10.86 -1.37 17.51
N HIS A 140 9.73 -0.96 16.96
CA HIS A 140 8.74 -1.81 16.34
C HIS A 140 9.01 -1.98 14.85
N TRP A 141 9.43 -0.91 14.17
CA TRP A 141 9.78 -0.91 12.74
C TRP A 141 10.91 -1.89 12.38
N ARG A 142 11.98 -1.99 13.20
CA ARG A 142 13.03 -3.03 13.03
C ARG A 142 12.46 -4.46 13.04
N ARG A 143 11.26 -4.65 13.58
CA ARG A 143 10.51 -5.91 13.66
C ARG A 143 9.25 -5.96 12.78
N THR A 144 8.82 -4.92 12.10
CA THR A 144 7.56 -4.92 11.32
C THR A 144 7.66 -4.32 9.92
N ALA A 145 8.85 -3.92 9.47
CA ALA A 145 9.09 -3.53 8.09
C ALA A 145 8.67 -4.68 7.13
N GLY A 146 7.43 -4.59 6.66
CA GLY A 146 6.81 -5.53 5.75
C GLY A 146 6.83 -4.93 4.36
N ALA A 147 7.82 -5.31 3.56
CA ALA A 147 7.65 -5.31 2.12
C ALA A 147 7.25 -6.74 1.75
N ALA A 148 5.96 -6.97 1.54
CA ALA A 148 5.49 -8.24 1.02
C ALA A 148 5.79 -8.24 -0.49
N ALA A 149 6.94 -8.79 -0.89
CA ALA A 149 7.25 -9.04 -2.29
C ALA A 149 6.89 -10.50 -2.59
N HIS A 150 5.68 -10.76 -3.05
CA HIS A 150 5.29 -12.09 -3.53
C HIS A 150 4.84 -12.03 -4.98
N HIS A 151 5.68 -12.60 -5.85
CA HIS A 151 5.34 -12.92 -7.22
C HIS A 151 4.44 -14.16 -7.22
N ARG A 152 3.11 -13.96 -7.24
CA ARG A 152 2.18 -14.89 -7.89
C ARG A 152 0.84 -14.21 -8.15
N SER A 153 0.62 -13.97 -9.44
CA SER A 153 -0.67 -13.64 -10.07
C SER A 153 -1.73 -14.65 -9.64
N THR A 154 -2.71 -14.22 -8.84
CA THR A 154 -4.17 -14.46 -8.97
C THR A 154 -4.82 -14.24 -7.59
N SER A 155 -5.77 -13.31 -7.53
CA SER A 155 -6.60 -12.92 -6.37
C SER A 155 -5.87 -12.23 -5.20
N GLN A 156 -6.30 -11.01 -4.88
CA GLN A 156 -5.87 -10.23 -3.70
C GLN A 156 -6.33 -10.85 -2.36
N SER A 157 -6.91 -12.06 -2.37
CA SER A 157 -7.48 -12.75 -1.22
C SER A 157 -6.47 -13.63 -0.47
N TRP A 158 -5.21 -13.70 -0.90
CA TRP A 158 -4.21 -14.54 -0.23
C TRP A 158 -3.20 -13.74 0.59
N MET A 159 -3.07 -14.19 1.83
CA MET A 159 -2.46 -13.57 2.99
C MET A 159 -0.95 -13.43 2.85
N ALA A 160 -0.39 -12.34 3.40
CA ALA A 160 1.02 -12.31 3.80
C ALA A 160 1.08 -12.79 5.27
N PRO A 161 1.31 -14.11 5.54
CA PRO A 161 1.30 -14.65 6.89
C PRO A 161 2.29 -13.95 7.83
N GLU A 162 3.36 -13.34 7.29
CA GLU A 162 4.35 -12.61 8.08
C GLU A 162 3.84 -11.29 8.68
N VAL A 163 3.01 -10.53 7.97
CA VAL A 163 2.44 -9.28 8.50
C VAL A 163 1.34 -9.59 9.51
N THR A 164 0.49 -10.57 9.20
CA THR A 164 -0.58 -11.03 10.10
C THR A 164 -0.02 -11.67 11.37
N SER A 165 1.00 -12.53 11.27
CA SER A 165 1.70 -13.12 12.42
C SER A 165 2.39 -12.06 13.29
N ARG A 166 2.98 -11.04 12.66
CA ARG A 166 3.57 -9.91 13.39
C ARG A 166 2.49 -9.05 14.06
N CYS A 167 1.34 -8.79 13.42
CA CYS A 167 0.17 -8.17 14.06
C CYS A 167 -0.32 -8.97 15.28
N SER A 168 -0.34 -10.30 15.23
CA SER A 168 -0.71 -11.15 16.37
C SER A 168 0.28 -11.08 17.54
N SER A 169 1.56 -10.82 17.27
CA SER A 169 2.63 -10.76 18.27
C SER A 169 2.69 -9.42 19.04
N ILE A 170 1.85 -8.45 18.66
CA ILE A 170 1.81 -7.08 19.20
C ILE A 170 0.64 -6.88 20.17
N MET A 171 -0.35 -7.77 20.13
CA MET A 171 -1.50 -7.80 21.06
C MET A 171 -1.22 -8.60 22.34
N LEU A 172 0.02 -9.03 22.57
CA LEU A 172 0.51 -9.66 23.82
C LEU A 172 1.65 -8.81 24.37
#